data_AF-A0A182JTX7-F1
#
_entry.id   AF-A0A182JTX7-F1
#
_cell.length_a   1.000
_cell.length_b   1.000
_cell.length_c   1.000
_cell.angle_alpha   90.00
_cell.angle_beta   90.00
_cell.angle_gamma   90.00
#
_symmetry.space_group_name_H-M   'P 1'
#
loop_
_entity.id
_entity.type
_entity.pdbx_description
1 polymer ?
#
loop_
_entity_poly.entity_id
_entity_poly.type
_entity_poly.pdbx_seq_one_letter_code
_entity_poly.pdbx_strand_id
1 'polypeptide(L)'
;MESMTISAIPPPEPVWCLDRRDSGHLFWRRESSKVKFRYDVEVLEFTKDPYEDQLLITDSELNRAKQQQQQQQQAGVVSNMIVVCVTCVAAIAVTVVLPWFLIGSA
;
A
#
# COMPACT_ATOMS: atom_id res chain seq x y z
N MET A 1 -27.91 -1.74 18.43
CA MET A 1 -27.28 -1.23 17.20
C MET A 1 -26.56 -2.41 16.57
N GLU A 2 -27.20 -3.04 15.59
CA GLU A 2 -26.70 -4.23 14.91
C GLU A 2 -25.54 -3.83 13.99
N SER A 3 -24.38 -4.47 14.18
CA SER A 3 -23.22 -4.26 13.34
C SER A 3 -23.46 -4.91 11.98
N MET A 4 -23.82 -4.12 10.97
CA MET A 4 -23.82 -4.57 9.57
C MET A 4 -22.38 -4.83 9.16
N THR A 5 -21.96 -6.08 9.24
CA THR A 5 -20.77 -6.57 8.55
C THR A 5 -21.10 -6.51 7.06
N ILE A 6 -20.65 -5.44 6.39
CA ILE A 6 -20.68 -5.34 4.94
C ILE A 6 -19.73 -6.42 4.42
N SER A 7 -20.29 -7.58 4.09
CA SER A 7 -19.62 -8.57 3.26
C SER A 7 -19.45 -7.93 1.89
N ALA A 8 -18.33 -7.26 1.66
CA ALA A 8 -17.97 -6.71 0.37
C ALA A 8 -17.81 -7.90 -0.59
N ILE A 9 -18.87 -8.21 -1.34
CA ILE A 9 -18.79 -9.15 -2.45
C ILE A 9 -17.77 -8.54 -3.43
N PRO A 10 -16.62 -9.18 -3.67
CA PRO A 10 -15.67 -8.66 -4.63
C PRO A 10 -16.38 -8.48 -5.97
N PRO A 11 -16.11 -7.39 -6.70
CA PRO A 11 -16.72 -7.19 -8.00
C PRO A 11 -16.47 -8.44 -8.85
N PRO A 12 -17.48 -8.92 -9.60
CA PRO A 12 -17.29 -10.08 -10.46
C PRO A 12 -16.08 -9.80 -11.36
N GLU A 13 -15.12 -10.73 -11.37
CA GLU A 13 -13.91 -10.59 -12.17
C GLU A 13 -14.27 -10.19 -13.60
N PRO A 14 -13.50 -9.31 -14.26
CA PRO A 14 -13.80 -8.93 -15.63
C PRO A 14 -13.72 -10.18 -16.52
N VAL A 15 -14.88 -10.77 -16.83
CA VAL A 15 -15.01 -12.02 -17.60
C VAL A 15 -14.72 -11.74 -19.07
N TRP A 16 -13.44 -11.57 -19.40
CA TRP A 16 -12.96 -11.68 -20.76
C TRP A 16 -12.75 -13.16 -21.06
N CYS A 17 -13.63 -13.72 -21.87
CA CYS A 17 -13.50 -15.11 -22.32
C CYS A 17 -12.70 -15.16 -23.62
N LEU A 18 -11.81 -16.14 -23.73
CA LEU A 18 -11.13 -16.47 -24.97
C LEU A 18 -12.07 -17.24 -25.91
N ASP A 19 -12.42 -16.66 -27.06
CA ASP A 19 -13.20 -17.28 -28.13
C ASP A 19 -12.25 -18.04 -29.07
N ARG A 20 -12.26 -19.37 -28.96
CA ARG A 20 -11.53 -20.30 -29.82
C ARG A 20 -12.43 -20.75 -30.96
N ARG A 21 -12.27 -20.14 -32.14
CA ARG A 21 -12.92 -20.60 -33.38
C ARG A 21 -11.95 -21.45 -34.19
N ASP A 22 -12.49 -22.37 -34.99
CA ASP A 22 -11.72 -23.21 -35.92
C ASP A 22 -10.94 -22.41 -36.99
N SER A 23 -11.17 -21.10 -37.08
CA SER A 23 -10.45 -20.17 -37.95
C SER A 23 -8.99 -19.90 -37.56
N GLY A 24 -8.50 -20.42 -36.43
CA GLY A 24 -7.15 -20.17 -35.91
C GLY A 24 -6.93 -18.78 -35.30
N HIS A 25 -7.81 -17.81 -35.58
CA HIS A 25 -7.79 -16.50 -34.92
C HIS A 25 -8.38 -16.54 -33.51
N LEU A 26 -7.62 -16.01 -32.56
CA LEU A 26 -8.05 -15.85 -31.17
C LEU A 26 -8.69 -14.48 -30.94
N PHE A 27 -9.73 -14.46 -30.11
CA PHE A 27 -10.40 -13.22 -29.70
C PHE A 27 -10.73 -13.22 -28.22
N TRP A 28 -10.55 -12.08 -27.55
CA TRP A 28 -11.15 -11.85 -26.25
C TRP A 28 -12.52 -11.19 -26.42
N ARG A 29 -13.53 -11.73 -25.74
CA ARG A 29 -14.91 -11.26 -25.80
C ARG A 29 -15.44 -10.92 -24.41
N ARG A 30 -16.21 -9.84 -24.35
CA ARG A 30 -16.97 -9.42 -23.17
C ARG A 30 -18.26 -8.74 -23.64
N GLU A 31 -19.43 -9.26 -23.26
CA GLU A 31 -20.75 -8.72 -23.64
C GLU A 31 -20.81 -8.22 -25.11
N SER A 32 -20.77 -6.89 -25.31
CA SER A 32 -20.82 -6.20 -26.61
C SER A 32 -19.44 -5.90 -27.23
N SER A 33 -18.35 -6.15 -26.50
CA SER A 33 -16.96 -5.87 -26.89
C SER A 33 -16.22 -7.12 -27.37
N LYS A 34 -15.37 -6.94 -28.39
CA LYS A 34 -14.54 -7.99 -28.96
C LYS A 34 -13.19 -7.43 -29.41
N VAL A 35 -12.10 -8.08 -29.01
CA VAL A 35 -10.73 -7.71 -29.38
C VAL A 35 -10.07 -8.88 -30.10
N LYS A 36 -9.36 -8.61 -31.21
CA LYS A 36 -8.58 -9.59 -31.98
C LYS A 36 -7.11 -9.46 -31.65
N PHE A 37 -6.40 -10.57 -31.45
CA PHE A 37 -4.94 -10.55 -31.39
C PHE A 37 -4.36 -10.29 -32.78
N ARG A 38 -3.49 -9.29 -32.88
CA ARG A 38 -2.84 -8.89 -34.15
C ARG A 38 -1.79 -9.90 -34.60
N TYR A 39 -1.13 -10.52 -33.63
CA TYR A 39 -0.07 -11.50 -33.81
C TYR A 39 -0.51 -12.84 -33.23
N ASP A 40 0.21 -13.89 -33.59
CA ASP A 40 0.03 -15.21 -33.00
C ASP A 40 0.41 -15.17 -31.52
N VAL A 41 -0.41 -15.78 -30.68
CA VAL A 41 -0.22 -15.84 -29.23
C VAL A 41 -0.30 -17.29 -28.77
N GLU A 42 0.60 -17.66 -27.86
CA GLU A 42 0.54 -18.93 -27.15
C GLU A 42 -0.46 -18.81 -25.99
N VAL A 43 -1.33 -19.80 -25.84
CA VAL A 43 -2.33 -19.84 -24.76
C VAL A 43 -1.90 -20.88 -23.75
N LEU A 44 -1.48 -20.41 -22.57
CA LEU A 44 -1.17 -21.26 -21.43
C LEU A 44 -2.40 -21.34 -20.51
N GLU A 45 -2.83 -22.56 -20.23
CA GLU A 45 -3.93 -22.83 -19.31
C GLU A 45 -3.36 -23.35 -18.00
N PHE A 46 -3.73 -22.71 -16.89
CA PHE A 46 -3.30 -23.09 -15.56
C PHE A 46 -4.53 -23.49 -14.75
N THR A 47 -4.41 -24.57 -13.99
CA THR A 47 -5.39 -24.90 -12.96
C THR A 47 -5.01 -24.11 -11.71
N LYS A 48 -5.93 -23.29 -11.21
CA LYS A 48 -5.75 -22.54 -9.97
C LYS A 48 -5.45 -23.53 -8.84
N ASP A 49 -4.35 -23.31 -8.12
CA ASP A 49 -4.04 -24.14 -6.95
C ASP A 49 -5.08 -23.88 -5.84
N PRO A 50 -5.69 -24.93 -5.24
CA PRO A 50 -6.67 -24.77 -4.16
C PRO A 50 -6.17 -23.98 -2.95
N TYR A 51 -4.86 -23.88 -2.74
CA TYR A 51 -4.23 -23.24 -1.59
C TYR A 51 -3.76 -21.79 -1.86
N GLU A 52 -3.86 -21.28 -3.10
CA GLU A 52 -3.49 -19.89 -3.44
C GLU A 52 -4.24 -18.85 -2.59
N ASP A 53 -5.50 -19.12 -2.24
CA ASP A 53 -6.32 -18.19 -1.45
C ASP A 53 -5.85 -18.09 0.01
N GLN A 54 -5.23 -19.14 0.55
CA GLN A 54 -4.74 -19.14 1.94
C GLN A 54 -3.45 -18.34 2.09
N LEU A 55 -2.61 -18.31 1.06
CA LEU A 55 -1.36 -17.53 1.06
C LEU A 55 -1.63 -16.03 1.13
N LEU A 56 -2.59 -15.53 0.35
CA LEU A 56 -2.95 -14.12 0.32
C LEU A 56 -3.46 -13.61 1.68
N ILE A 57 -4.25 -14.42 2.39
CA ILE A 57 -4.74 -14.08 3.73
C ILE A 57 -3.57 -14.01 4.71
N THR A 58 -2.66 -14.98 4.66
CA THR A 58 -1.51 -15.08 5.57
C THR A 58 -0.55 -13.89 5.42
N ASP A 59 -0.25 -13.47 4.18
CA ASP A 59 0.61 -12.32 3.92
C ASP A 59 -0.03 -11.00 4.39
N SER A 60 -1.35 -10.87 4.25
CA SER A 60 -2.07 -9.67 4.70
C SER A 60 -2.03 -9.52 6.24
N GLU A 61 -2.19 -10.61 6.97
CA GLU A 61 -2.11 -10.64 8.44
C GLU A 61 -0.68 -10.36 8.92
N LEU A 62 0.33 -10.96 8.28
CA LEU A 62 1.74 -10.71 8.59
C LEU A 62 2.13 -9.24 8.38
N ASN A 63 1.62 -8.61 7.31
CA ASN A 63 1.87 -7.20 7.03
C ASN A 63 1.17 -6.27 8.04
N ARG A 64 -0.04 -6.61 8.50
CA ARG A 64 -0.72 -5.85 9.58
C ARG A 64 0.06 -5.93 10.90
N ALA A 65 0.57 -7.10 11.25
CA ALA A 65 1.39 -7.28 12.44
C ALA A 65 2.69 -6.43 12.39
N LYS A 66 3.36 -6.38 11.23
CA LYS A 66 4.54 -5.53 11.03
C LYS A 66 4.22 -4.03 11.10
N GLN A 67 3.10 -3.59 10.55
CA GLN A 67 2.68 -2.18 10.63
C GLN A 67 2.40 -1.74 12.07
N GLN A 68 1.74 -2.59 12.87
CA GLN A 68 1.49 -2.29 14.29
C GLN A 68 2.79 -2.16 15.09
N GLN A 69 3.78 -3.03 14.83
CA GLN A 69 5.10 -2.92 15.45
C GLN A 69 5.86 -1.64 15.03
N GLN A 70 5.81 -1.25 13.75
CA GLN A 70 6.41 0.01 13.28
C GLN A 70 5.78 1.25 13.93
N GLN A 71 4.47 1.25 14.14
CA GLN A 71 3.76 2.38 14.74
C GLN A 71 4.19 2.62 16.19
N GLN A 72 4.50 1.55 16.94
CA GLN A 72 5.05 1.64 18.30
C GLN A 72 6.49 2.16 18.31
N GLN A 73 7.29 1.85 17.30
CA GLN A 73 8.68 2.31 17.16
C GLN A 73 8.78 3.79 16.73
N GLN A 74 7.79 4.29 15.96
CA GLN A 74 7.71 5.69 15.52
C GLN A 74 7.57 6.68 16.69
N ALA A 75 6.88 6.29 17.78
CA ALA A 75 6.73 7.12 18.98
C ALA A 75 8.08 7.45 19.66
N GLY A 76 9.05 6.53 19.60
CA GLY A 76 10.40 6.76 20.14
C GLY A 76 11.25 7.70 19.28
N VAL A 77 11.06 7.69 17.96
CA VAL A 77 11.81 8.54 17.02
C VAL A 77 11.35 10.00 17.12
N VAL A 78 10.04 10.24 17.22
CA VAL A 78 9.50 11.61 17.37
C VAL A 78 9.92 12.25 18.69
N SER A 79 10.00 11.48 19.78
CA SER A 79 10.46 11.98 21.08
C SER A 79 11.91 12.47 21.01
N ASN A 80 12.81 11.68 20.40
CA ASN A 80 14.22 12.06 20.23
C ASN A 80 14.37 13.32 19.36
N MET A 81 13.60 13.43 18.27
CA MET A 81 13.65 14.62 17.40
C MET A 81 13.23 15.89 18.15
N ILE A 82 12.17 15.83 18.95
CA ILE A 82 11.70 16.98 19.76
C ILE A 82 12.78 17.41 20.76
N VAL A 83 13.42 16.45 21.45
CA VAL A 83 14.50 16.74 22.42
C VAL A 83 15.68 17.44 21.74
N VAL A 84 16.08 16.99 20.55
CA VAL A 84 17.16 17.63 19.78
C VAL A 84 16.77 19.07 19.40
N CYS A 85 15.57 19.29 18.88
CA CYS A 85 15.10 20.63 18.51
C CYS A 85 15.07 21.59 19.71
N VAL A 86 14.53 21.16 20.84
CA VAL A 86 14.48 21.97 22.08
C VAL A 86 15.90 22.32 22.55
N THR A 87 16.82 21.35 22.50
CA THR A 87 18.22 21.56 22.89
C THR A 87 18.92 22.57 21.98
N CYS A 88 18.71 22.48 20.66
CA CYS A 88 19.27 23.44 19.71
C CYS A 88 18.75 24.86 19.93
N VAL A 89 17.44 25.02 20.15
CA VAL A 89 16.83 26.33 20.42
C VAL A 89 17.37 26.92 21.72
N ALA A 90 17.50 26.10 22.78
CA ALA A 90 18.08 26.54 24.04
C ALA A 90 19.54 26.98 23.88
N ALA A 91 20.35 26.22 23.13
CA ALA A 91 21.75 26.59 22.86
C ALA A 91 21.85 27.94 22.11
N ILE A 92 21.01 28.17 21.10
CA ILE A 92 20.97 29.45 20.38
C ILE A 92 20.56 30.60 21.31
N ALA A 93 19.53 30.41 22.15
CA ALA A 93 19.11 31.43 23.12
C ALA A 93 20.24 31.79 24.09
N VAL A 94 20.96 30.79 24.60
CA VAL A 94 22.07 31.01 25.55
C VAL A 94 23.27 31.68 24.89
N THR A 95 23.58 31.33 23.64
CA THR A 95 24.80 31.82 22.97
C THR A 95 24.62 33.13 22.24
N VAL A 96 23.40 33.43 21.76
CA VAL A 96 23.15 34.62 20.95
C VAL A 96 22.29 35.62 21.70
N VAL A 97 21.18 35.17 22.28
CA VAL A 97 20.19 36.07 22.89
C VAL A 97 20.67 36.60 24.24
N LEU A 98 21.22 35.74 25.11
CA LEU A 98 21.73 36.18 26.42
C LEU A 98 22.87 37.21 26.29
N PRO A 99 23.92 36.99 25.48
CA PRO A 99 24.98 38.00 25.32
C PRO A 99 24.47 39.28 24.67
N TRP A 100 23.54 39.19 23.71
CA TRP A 100 22.94 40.36 23.08
C TRP A 100 22.09 41.18 24.05
N PHE A 101 21.37 40.52 24.94
CA PHE A 101 20.59 41.20 25.97
C PHE A 101 21.50 41.83 27.02
N LEU A 102 22.56 41.13 27.46
CA LEU A 102 23.53 41.65 28.44
C LEU A 102 24.38 42.82 27.89
N ILE A 103 24.71 42.83 26.59
CA ILE A 103 25.45 43.93 25.95
C ILE A 103 24.55 45.13 25.62
N GLY A 104 23.25 44.89 25.35
CA GLY A 104 22.26 45.93 25.03
C GLY A 104 21.48 46.48 26.23
N SER A 105 21.59 45.85 27.41
CA SER A 105 20.99 46.33 28.66
C SER A 105 21.96 47.16 29.52
N ALA A 106 23.17 47.44 29.02
CA ALA A 106 24.17 48.32 29.64
C ALA A 106 24.05 49.75 29.10
#